data_AF-A0A132A8X7-F1
#
_entry.id   AF-A0A132A8X7-F1
#
_cell.length_a   1.000
_cell.length_b   1.000
_cell.length_c   1.000
_cell.angle_alpha   90.00
_cell.angle_beta   90.00
_cell.angle_gamma   90.00
#
_symmetry.space_group_name_H-M   'P 1'
#
loop_
_entity.id
_entity.type
_entity.pdbx_description
1 polymer ?
#
loop_
_entity_poly.entity_id
_entity_poly.type
_entity_poly.pdbx_seq_one_letter_code
_entity_poly.pdbx_strand_id
1 'polypeptide(L)'
;MIDDEMKKKINGTILFQVSGRNYFFKAQEAEPLTIEKVDEAPKADVTMITEEETFLKIATGKTKPAVAFMSGKLKIRGNIELAMRAEVMFKAIQNKGDE
;
A
#
# COMPACT_ATOMS: atom_id res chain seq x y z
N MET A 1 6.78 0.65 -13.42
CA MET A 1 7.94 1.26 -12.72
C MET A 1 7.38 2.25 -11.70
N ILE A 2 7.75 2.19 -10.42
CA ILE A 2 7.35 3.23 -9.46
C ILE A 2 8.35 4.38 -9.67
N ASP A 3 7.86 5.54 -10.11
CA ASP A 3 8.67 6.69 -10.54
C ASP A 3 8.48 7.90 -9.61
N ASP A 4 9.22 8.98 -9.88
CA ASP A 4 9.13 10.22 -9.11
C ASP A 4 7.74 10.87 -9.18
N GLU A 5 6.98 10.62 -10.24
CA GLU A 5 5.60 11.13 -10.36
C GLU A 5 4.68 10.44 -9.36
N MET A 6 4.85 9.14 -9.14
CA MET A 6 4.13 8.38 -8.12
C MET A 6 4.49 8.82 -6.71
N LYS A 7 5.78 9.10 -6.45
CA LYS A 7 6.24 9.63 -5.17
C LYS A 7 5.65 11.01 -4.87
N LYS A 8 5.54 11.89 -5.87
CA LYS A 8 4.86 13.19 -5.72
C LYS A 8 3.38 13.05 -5.39
N LYS A 9 2.69 12.09 -6.02
CA LYS A 9 1.26 11.84 -5.79
C LYS A 9 1.01 11.35 -4.36
N ILE A 10 1.86 10.46 -3.85
CA ILE A 10 1.69 9.87 -2.51
C ILE A 10 2.23 10.81 -1.44
N ASN A 11 3.48 11.25 -1.59
CA ASN A 11 4.25 12.08 -0.68
C ASN A 11 4.02 11.76 0.80
N GLY A 12 4.35 10.53 1.20
CA GLY A 12 4.16 10.10 2.58
C GLY A 12 4.56 8.65 2.83
N THR A 13 4.17 8.15 3.99
CA THR A 13 4.55 6.84 4.51
C THR A 13 3.35 5.92 4.66
N ILE A 14 3.51 4.66 4.25
CA ILE A 14 2.46 3.66 4.27
C ILE A 14 2.98 2.41 4.97
N LEU A 15 2.23 1.95 5.97
CA LEU A 15 2.47 0.67 6.63
C LEU A 15 1.43 -0.35 6.17
N PHE A 16 1.88 -1.47 5.60
CA PHE A 16 1.04 -2.63 5.34
C PHE A 16 1.24 -3.68 6.42
N GLN A 17 0.17 -4.01 7.13
CA GLN A 17 0.11 -5.12 8.07
C GLN A 17 -0.65 -6.27 7.41
N VAL A 18 0.09 -7.30 6.99
CA VAL A 18 -0.44 -8.45 6.26
C VAL A 18 -0.28 -9.70 7.11
N SER A 19 -1.38 -10.18 7.70
CA SER A 19 -1.40 -11.33 8.61
C SER A 19 -0.28 -11.26 9.67
N GLY A 20 -0.15 -10.10 10.32
CA GLY A 20 0.85 -9.83 11.37
C GLY A 20 2.26 -9.47 10.88
N ARG A 21 2.55 -9.51 9.58
CA ARG A 21 3.83 -9.05 9.00
C ARG A 21 3.72 -7.57 8.64
N ASN A 22 4.74 -6.79 8.97
CA ASN A 22 4.78 -5.37 8.69
C ASN A 22 5.70 -5.06 7.49
N TYR A 23 5.18 -4.31 6.53
CA TYR A 23 5.92 -3.79 5.39
C TYR A 23 5.76 -2.27 5.34
N PHE A 24 6.86 -1.55 5.45
CA PHE A 24 6.88 -0.10 5.49
C PHE A 24 7.37 0.48 4.17
N PHE A 25 6.57 1.39 3.62
CA PHE A 25 6.81 2.06 2.35
C PHE A 25 7.02 3.54 2.62
N LYS A 26 8.20 4.07 2.28
CA LYS A 26 8.44 5.52 2.28
C LYS A 26 8.41 5.98 0.84
N ALA A 27 7.34 6.68 0.46
CA ALA A 27 7.12 7.24 -0.86
C ALA A 27 7.03 8.76 -0.75
N GLN A 28 8.12 9.37 -0.28
CA GLN A 28 8.27 10.82 -0.13
C GLN A 28 9.00 11.38 -1.34
N GLU A 29 8.65 12.57 -1.80
CA GLU A 29 9.25 13.18 -2.99
C GLU A 29 10.77 13.33 -2.86
N ALA A 30 11.21 13.85 -1.71
CA ALA A 30 12.60 14.19 -1.43
C ALA A 30 13.52 13.00 -1.13
N GLU A 31 12.98 11.81 -0.90
CA GLU A 31 13.74 10.61 -0.54
C GLU A 31 13.61 9.51 -1.60
N PRO A 32 14.58 8.59 -1.74
CA PRO A 32 14.39 7.39 -2.54
C PRO A 32 13.18 6.58 -2.06
N LEU A 33 12.46 5.97 -3.00
CA LEU A 33 11.43 5.00 -2.61
C LEU A 33 12.09 3.84 -1.86
N THR A 34 11.67 3.61 -0.62
CA THR A 34 12.12 2.47 0.18
C THR A 34 10.94 1.58 0.55
N ILE A 35 11.16 0.28 0.48
CA ILE A 35 10.21 -0.75 0.87
C ILE A 35 10.95 -1.73 1.76
N GLU A 36 10.57 -1.79 3.03
CA GLU A 36 11.28 -2.57 4.03
C GLU A 36 10.29 -3.45 4.78
N LYS A 37 10.66 -4.72 4.98
CA LYS A 37 10.00 -5.53 6.01
C LYS A 37 10.56 -5.08 7.36
N VAL A 38 9.67 -4.72 8.27
CA VAL A 38 10.02 -4.25 9.62
C VAL A 38 9.43 -5.21 10.64
N ASP A 39 10.10 -5.42 11.77
CA ASP A 39 9.56 -6.26 12.84
C ASP A 39 8.51 -5.48 13.64
N GLU A 40 8.85 -4.25 14.04
CA GLU A 40 7.95 -3.33 14.71
C GLU A 40 7.22 -2.42 13.71
N ALA A 41 5.95 -2.14 13.98
CA ALA A 41 5.12 -1.25 13.17
C ALA A 41 5.47 0.23 13.46
N PRO A 42 6.20 0.95 12.59
CA PRO A 42 6.49 2.36 12.80
C PRO A 42 5.21 3.19 12.66
N LYS A 43 5.26 4.43 13.16
CA LYS A 43 4.22 5.41 12.86
C LYS A 43 4.23 5.71 11.35
N ALA A 44 3.07 5.63 10.73
CA ALA A 44 2.88 5.89 9.31
C ALA A 44 1.71 6.86 9.11
N ASP A 45 1.72 7.60 8.01
CA ASP A 45 0.60 8.47 7.62
C ASP A 45 -0.65 7.65 7.33
N VAL A 46 -0.45 6.45 6.78
CA VAL A 46 -1.49 5.46 6.53
C VAL A 46 -1.04 4.08 6.99
N THR A 47 -1.95 3.37 7.66
CA THR A 47 -1.79 1.94 7.96
C THR A 47 -2.90 1.14 7.30
N MET A 48 -2.53 0.18 6.47
CA MET A 48 -3.42 -0.75 5.78
C MET A 48 -3.29 -2.13 6.40
N ILE A 49 -4.38 -2.67 6.91
CA ILE A 49 -4.41 -3.95 7.65
C ILE A 49 -5.29 -4.93 6.91
N THR A 50 -4.75 -6.09 6.56
CA THR A 50 -5.45 -7.12 5.78
C THR A 50 -4.87 -8.50 6.07
N GLU A 51 -5.62 -9.54 5.70
CA GLU A 51 -5.08 -10.89 5.61
C GLU A 51 -4.34 -11.11 4.28
N GLU A 52 -3.42 -12.07 4.27
CA GLU A 52 -2.62 -12.46 3.10
C GLU A 52 -3.46 -12.84 1.89
N GLU A 53 -4.54 -13.60 2.08
CA GLU A 53 -5.44 -13.99 0.98
C GLU A 53 -6.05 -12.76 0.28
N THR A 54 -6.50 -11.78 1.07
CA THR A 54 -7.08 -10.54 0.53
C THR A 54 -6.01 -9.68 -0.11
N PHE A 55 -4.83 -9.59 0.49
CA PHE A 55 -3.68 -8.90 -0.10
C PHE A 55 -3.30 -9.49 -1.46
N LEU A 56 -3.20 -10.81 -1.59
CA LEU A 56 -2.88 -11.48 -2.85
C LEU A 56 -3.97 -11.25 -3.90
N LYS A 57 -5.26 -11.30 -3.53
CA LYS A 57 -6.35 -10.98 -4.44
C LYS A 57 -6.30 -9.53 -4.94
N ILE A 58 -5.89 -8.59 -4.08
CA ILE A 58 -5.66 -7.20 -4.47
C ILE A 58 -4.44 -7.09 -5.39
N ALA A 59 -3.31 -7.68 -5.01
CA ALA A 59 -2.06 -7.60 -5.76
C ALA A 59 -2.16 -8.24 -7.15
N THR A 60 -2.98 -9.30 -7.29
CA THR A 60 -3.26 -9.98 -8.57
C THR A 60 -4.42 -9.38 -9.35
N GLY A 61 -5.02 -8.28 -8.89
CA GLY A 61 -6.16 -7.64 -9.56
C GLY A 61 -7.50 -8.39 -9.45
N LYS A 62 -7.53 -9.56 -8.81
CA LYS A 62 -8.76 -10.35 -8.56
C LYS A 62 -9.77 -9.64 -7.67
N THR A 63 -9.36 -8.65 -6.88
CA THR A 63 -10.25 -7.83 -6.05
C THR A 63 -9.74 -6.40 -6.01
N LYS A 64 -10.65 -5.42 -6.16
CA LYS A 64 -10.30 -4.01 -6.05
C LYS A 64 -10.07 -3.60 -4.58
N PRO A 65 -9.06 -2.77 -4.25
CA PRO A 65 -8.83 -2.30 -2.88
C PRO A 65 -10.07 -1.66 -2.23
N ALA A 66 -10.82 -0.84 -2.97
CA ALA A 66 -12.05 -0.22 -2.49
C ALA A 66 -13.11 -1.25 -2.07
N VAL A 67 -13.25 -2.35 -2.79
CA VAL A 67 -14.20 -3.43 -2.45
C VAL A 67 -13.73 -4.18 -1.19
N ALA A 68 -12.44 -4.46 -1.07
CA ALA A 68 -11.88 -5.06 0.14
C ALA A 68 -12.07 -4.13 1.36
N PHE A 69 -11.95 -2.81 1.18
CA PHE A 69 -12.17 -1.84 2.24
C PHE A 69 -13.63 -1.76 2.67
N MET A 70 -14.56 -1.59 1.73
CA MET A 70 -16.00 -1.53 2.03
C MET A 70 -16.53 -2.84 2.65
N SER A 71 -15.93 -3.99 2.30
CA SER A 71 -16.29 -5.29 2.90
C SER A 71 -15.63 -5.56 4.26
N GLY A 72 -14.77 -4.65 4.75
CA GLY A 72 -14.06 -4.78 6.01
C GLY A 72 -12.86 -5.74 5.99
N LYS A 73 -12.53 -6.33 4.82
CA LYS A 73 -11.39 -7.23 4.63
C LYS A 73 -10.05 -6.49 4.54
N LEU A 74 -10.11 -5.22 4.14
CA LEU A 74 -9.02 -4.26 4.25
C LEU A 74 -9.46 -3.18 5.24
N LYS A 75 -8.65 -2.92 6.26
CA LYS A 75 -8.86 -1.79 7.18
C LYS A 75 -7.83 -0.72 6.87
N ILE A 76 -8.26 0.54 6.90
CA ILE A 76 -7.39 1.70 6.69
C ILE A 76 -7.44 2.55 7.97
N ARG A 77 -6.28 2.94 8.48
CA ARG A 77 -6.11 3.90 9.58
C ARG A 77 -5.22 5.05 9.11
N GLY A 78 -5.44 6.25 9.65
CA GLY A 78 -4.69 7.45 9.31
C GLY A 78 -5.33 8.25 8.18
N ASN A 79 -4.51 8.80 7.29
CA ASN A 79 -4.96 9.71 6.23
C ASN A 79 -5.66 8.97 5.08
N ILE A 80 -7.00 9.00 5.08
CA ILE A 80 -7.82 8.33 4.05
C ILE A 80 -7.53 8.86 2.64
N GLU A 81 -7.26 10.16 2.48
CA GLU A 81 -6.96 10.73 1.17
C GLU A 81 -5.65 10.16 0.61
N LEU A 82 -4.62 10.02 1.46
CA LEU A 82 -3.37 9.39 1.07
C LEU A 82 -3.58 7.90 0.76
N ALA A 83 -4.46 7.21 1.50
CA ALA A 83 -4.81 5.82 1.24
C ALA A 83 -5.50 5.64 -0.13
N MET A 84 -6.35 6.59 -0.54
CA MET A 84 -6.95 6.61 -1.88
C MET A 84 -5.89 6.84 -2.97
N ARG A 85 -4.94 7.75 -2.73
CA ARG A 85 -3.82 8.00 -3.66
C ARG A 85 -2.89 6.80 -3.78
N ALA A 86 -2.69 6.05 -2.69
CA ALA A 86 -1.93 4.80 -2.67
C ALA A 86 -2.56 3.68 -3.52
N GLU A 87 -3.82 3.80 -3.97
CA GLU A 87 -4.41 2.87 -4.95
C GLU A 87 -3.57 2.77 -6.23
N VAL A 88 -2.91 3.88 -6.62
CA VAL A 88 -2.01 3.93 -7.77
C VAL A 88 -0.81 2.99 -7.60
N MET A 89 -0.31 2.78 -6.38
CA MET A 89 0.78 1.83 -6.10
C MET A 89 0.37 0.40 -6.42
N PHE A 90 -0.84 0.00 -6.00
CA PHE A 90 -1.35 -1.34 -6.27
C PHE A 90 -1.50 -1.60 -7.76
N LYS A 91 -1.98 -0.61 -8.53
CA LYS A 91 -2.05 -0.70 -9.99
C LYS A 91 -0.67 -0.80 -10.63
N ALA A 92 0.31 -0.06 -10.11
CA ALA A 92 1.69 -0.11 -10.61
C ALA A 92 2.39 -1.45 -10.35
N ILE A 93 2.03 -2.14 -9.26
CA ILE A 93 2.51 -3.48 -8.93
C ILE A 93 1.82 -4.54 -9.81
N GLN A 94 0.52 -4.39 -10.08
CA GLN A 94 -0.24 -5.29 -10.99
C GLN A 94 0.34 -5.32 -12.40
N ASN A 95 0.72 -4.17 -12.95
CA ASN A 95 1.29 -4.08 -14.30
C ASN A 95 2.68 -4.72 -14.47
N LYS A 96 3.31 -5.26 -13.40
CA LYS A 96 4.55 -6.04 -13.50
C LYS A 96 4.33 -7.56 -13.66
N GLY A 97 3.08 -8.03 -13.63
CA GLY A 97 2.75 -9.46 -13.77
C GLY A 97 2.41 -9.91 -15.19
N ASP A 98 2.30 -8.98 -16.14
CA ASP A 98 1.87 -9.22 -17.54
C ASP A 98 3.02 -9.07 -18.58
N GLU A 99 4.28 -9.07 -18.15
CA GLU A 99 5.46 -9.14 -19.04
C GLU A 99 6.34 -10.36 -18.75
#